data_AF-A0A2P8H858-F1
#
_entry.id   AF-A0A2P8H858-F1
#
_cell.length_a   1.000
_cell.length_b   1.000
_cell.length_c   1.000
_cell.angle_alpha   90.00
_cell.angle_beta   90.00
_cell.angle_gamma   90.00
#
_symmetry.space_group_name_H-M   'P 1'
#
loop_
_entity.id
_entity.type
_entity.pdbx_description
1 polymer ?
#
loop_
_entity_poly.entity_id
_entity_poly.type
_entity_poly.pdbx_seq_one_letter_code
_entity_poly.pdbx_strand_id
1 'polypeptide(L)'
;MSKPIHLYLSRYDEHLQYLRANNQESPSWRELREEELPGFLQVQDSEVHIQENAIVRDWNETGGLEPGSAVRTDVTLANGTRLSMTGYYIRDEQDWFPTENAPIHLDETCGFCDGILKGLGSNSKRKEEYCMLPFLEKKHLFEQVLKRHHDTFYNS
;
A
#
# COMPACT_ATOMS: atom_id res chain seq x y z
N MET A 1 -16.20 18.12 24.92
CA MET A 1 -16.45 17.25 23.77
C MET A 1 -15.51 17.65 22.65
N SER A 2 -14.37 16.98 22.60
CA SER A 2 -13.35 17.13 21.58
C SER A 2 -13.72 16.24 20.39
N LYS A 3 -13.64 16.79 19.17
CA LYS A 3 -13.95 16.05 17.95
C LYS A 3 -12.87 14.98 17.72
N PRO A 4 -13.24 13.77 17.27
CA PRO A 4 -12.27 12.76 16.87
C PRO A 4 -11.50 13.23 15.63
N ILE A 5 -10.18 13.08 15.68
CA ILE A 5 -9.31 13.18 14.51
C ILE A 5 -9.22 11.77 13.95
N HIS A 6 -9.76 11.58 12.74
CA HIS A 6 -9.74 10.31 12.01
C HIS A 6 -8.66 10.35 10.93
N LEU A 7 -7.73 9.40 10.96
CA LEU A 7 -6.83 9.03 9.86
C LEU A 7 -6.44 7.56 10.13
N TYR A 8 -6.57 6.54 9.28
CA TYR A 8 -7.27 6.29 8.02
C TYR A 8 -7.28 4.75 7.88
N LEU A 9 -8.44 4.10 7.84
CA LEU A 9 -8.58 2.96 6.92
C LEU A 9 -8.11 3.47 5.56
N SER A 10 -7.19 2.77 4.90
CA SER A 10 -6.86 3.09 3.53
C SER A 10 -8.14 3.07 2.70
N ARG A 11 -8.48 4.23 2.12
CA ARG A 11 -9.60 4.44 1.21
C ARG A 11 -9.02 5.05 -0.04
N TYR A 12 -8.40 4.22 -0.86
CA TYR A 12 -7.76 4.60 -2.13
C TYR A 12 -8.60 5.61 -2.91
N ASP A 13 -9.90 5.33 -3.06
CA ASP A 13 -10.83 6.18 -3.79
C ASP A 13 -11.01 7.57 -3.14
N GLU A 14 -11.05 7.65 -1.81
CA GLU A 14 -11.19 8.93 -1.11
C GLU A 14 -9.91 9.77 -1.19
N HIS A 15 -8.75 9.14 -1.04
CA HIS A 15 -7.48 9.86 -1.20
C HIS A 15 -7.30 10.32 -2.65
N LEU A 16 -7.67 9.50 -3.64
CA LEU A 16 -7.67 9.89 -5.05
C LEU A 16 -8.63 11.06 -5.31
N GLN A 17 -9.85 11.01 -4.77
CA GLN A 17 -10.81 12.11 -4.85
C GLN A 17 -10.26 13.39 -4.21
N TYR A 18 -9.62 13.29 -3.05
CA TYR A 18 -8.97 14.42 -2.39
C TYR A 18 -7.88 15.05 -3.28
N LEU A 19 -6.98 14.24 -3.85
CA LEU A 19 -5.92 14.74 -4.74
C LEU A 19 -6.53 15.47 -5.96
N ARG A 20 -7.58 14.91 -6.55
CA ARG A 20 -8.31 15.50 -7.68
C ARG A 20 -8.98 16.82 -7.31
N ALA A 21 -9.69 16.86 -6.18
CA ALA A 21 -10.39 18.05 -5.71
C ALA A 21 -9.43 19.21 -5.40
N ASN A 22 -8.18 18.92 -5.03
CA ASN A 22 -7.16 19.90 -4.69
C ASN A 22 -6.15 20.17 -5.82
N ASN A 23 -6.38 19.66 -7.04
CA ASN A 23 -5.47 19.78 -8.18
C ASN A 23 -4.04 19.28 -7.90
N GLN A 24 -3.91 18.24 -7.07
CA GLN A 24 -2.64 17.61 -6.71
C GLN A 24 -2.33 16.35 -7.55
N GLU A 25 -3.21 16.02 -8.50
CA GLU A 25 -2.99 14.99 -9.52
C GLU A 25 -2.67 15.65 -10.86
N SER A 26 -1.52 15.33 -11.45
CA SER A 26 -1.20 15.80 -12.81
C SER A 26 -2.04 15.06 -13.86
N PRO A 27 -2.27 15.65 -15.04
CA PRO A 27 -3.01 14.98 -16.13
C PRO A 27 -2.42 13.61 -16.51
N SER A 28 -1.09 13.51 -16.57
CA SER A 28 -0.39 12.25 -16.86
C SER A 28 -0.64 11.17 -15.81
N TRP A 29 -0.68 11.53 -14.52
CA TRP A 29 -0.98 10.59 -13.44
C TRP A 29 -2.45 10.17 -13.44
N ARG A 30 -3.36 11.07 -13.83
CA ARG A 30 -4.77 10.74 -13.99
C ARG A 30 -4.97 9.70 -15.09
N GLU A 31 -4.41 9.94 -16.28
CA GLU A 31 -4.48 9.02 -17.42
C GLU A 31 -3.92 7.64 -17.05
N LEU A 32 -2.75 7.61 -16.42
CA LEU A 32 -2.14 6.38 -15.92
C LEU A 32 -3.06 5.58 -14.98
N ARG A 33 -3.75 6.27 -14.06
CA ARG A 33 -4.67 5.66 -13.09
C ARG A 33 -5.97 5.17 -13.71
N GLU A 34 -6.37 5.75 -14.83
CA GLU A 34 -7.61 5.40 -15.53
C GLU A 34 -7.39 4.27 -16.54
N GLU A 35 -6.19 4.19 -17.13
CA GLU A 35 -5.94 3.30 -18.28
C GLU A 35 -5.00 2.12 -17.95
N GLU A 36 -3.86 2.37 -17.28
CA GLU A 36 -2.79 1.37 -17.15
C GLU A 36 -2.73 0.72 -15.76
N LEU A 37 -2.80 1.53 -14.70
CA LEU A 37 -2.67 1.05 -13.33
C LEU A 37 -3.73 0.05 -12.90
N PRO A 38 -5.02 0.14 -13.30
CA PRO A 38 -6.01 -0.85 -12.90
C PRO A 38 -5.63 -2.29 -13.28
N GLY A 39 -5.06 -2.47 -14.48
CA GLY A 39 -4.56 -3.77 -14.92
C GLY A 39 -3.29 -4.20 -14.16
N PHE A 40 -2.38 -3.27 -13.89
CA PHE A 40 -1.18 -3.55 -13.11
C PHE A 40 -1.48 -3.96 -11.65
N LEU A 41 -2.41 -3.26 -10.99
CA LEU A 41 -2.71 -3.41 -9.55
C LEU A 41 -3.59 -4.61 -9.22
N GLN A 42 -3.98 -5.41 -10.21
CA GLN A 42 -4.81 -6.58 -9.99
C GLN A 42 -4.04 -7.63 -9.19
N VAL A 43 -4.45 -7.86 -7.94
CA VAL A 43 -3.89 -8.90 -7.07
C VAL A 43 -4.35 -10.27 -7.56
N GLN A 44 -3.39 -11.12 -7.94
CA GLN A 44 -3.64 -12.52 -8.31
C GLN A 44 -3.59 -13.43 -7.09
N ASP A 45 -2.58 -13.23 -6.24
CA ASP A 45 -2.42 -13.98 -4.99
C ASP A 45 -1.74 -13.16 -3.90
N SER A 46 -1.91 -13.56 -2.65
CA SER A 46 -1.25 -12.92 -1.51
C SER A 46 -1.12 -13.82 -0.29
N GLU A 47 -0.02 -13.62 0.44
CA GLU A 47 0.26 -14.24 1.72
C GLU A 47 0.41 -13.16 2.80
N VAL A 48 0.03 -13.49 4.04
CA VAL A 48 0.10 -12.57 5.18
C VAL A 48 0.88 -13.20 6.33
N HIS A 49 1.73 -12.41 6.96
CA HIS A 49 2.51 -12.79 8.13
C HIS A 49 2.33 -11.74 9.23
N ILE A 50 1.78 -12.16 10.37
CA ILE A 50 1.51 -11.30 11.52
C ILE A 50 2.59 -11.48 12.57
N GLN A 51 3.16 -10.38 13.03
CA GLN A 51 4.09 -10.33 14.15
C GLN A 51 3.43 -9.58 15.31
N GLU A 52 2.95 -10.33 16.32
CA GLU A 52 2.16 -9.80 17.45
C GLU A 52 2.94 -8.95 18.46
N ASN A 53 4.27 -8.99 18.43
CA ASN A 53 5.15 -8.30 19.38
C ASN A 53 6.02 -7.24 18.69
N ALA A 54 5.44 -6.48 17.77
CA ALA A 54 6.14 -5.40 17.09
C ALA A 54 6.09 -4.11 17.93
N ILE A 55 7.11 -3.27 17.79
CA ILE A 55 7.06 -1.90 18.29
C ILE A 55 6.50 -1.02 17.18
N VAL A 56 5.31 -0.47 17.40
CA VAL A 56 4.59 0.36 16.44
C VAL A 56 4.51 1.79 16.95
N ARG A 57 4.35 2.75 16.04
CA ARG A 57 4.13 4.13 16.42
C ARG A 57 2.64 4.38 16.55
N ASP A 58 2.22 4.83 17.72
CA ASP A 58 0.88 5.33 17.97
C ASP A 58 0.71 6.69 17.30
N TRP A 59 0.01 6.71 16.17
CA TRP A 59 -0.31 7.96 15.46
C TRP A 59 -1.62 8.61 15.94
N ASN A 60 -2.37 7.94 16.83
CA ASN A 60 -3.70 8.35 17.27
C ASN A 60 -3.64 9.23 18.53
N GLU A 61 -2.80 8.89 19.51
CA GLU A 61 -2.76 9.62 20.79
C GLU A 61 -1.45 10.37 21.01
N THR A 62 -0.32 9.68 20.98
CA THR A 62 0.93 10.18 21.58
C THR A 62 2.06 10.45 20.59
N GLY A 63 2.05 9.83 19.41
CA GLY A 63 3.23 9.76 18.53
C GLY A 63 4.34 8.84 19.08
N GLY A 64 4.08 8.20 20.22
CA GLY A 64 5.01 7.35 20.96
C GLY A 64 5.15 5.96 20.35
N LEU A 65 6.11 5.19 20.88
CA LEU A 65 6.29 3.78 20.52
C LEU A 65 5.53 2.91 21.51
N GLU A 66 4.69 2.03 21.01
CA GLU A 66 3.88 1.10 21.82
C GLU A 66 3.96 -0.34 21.27
N PRO A 67 3.66 -1.36 22.10
CA PRO A 67 3.48 -2.72 21.63
C PRO A 67 2.24 -2.81 20.72
N GLY A 68 2.42 -3.36 19.53
CA GLY A 68 1.34 -3.64 18.60
C GLY A 68 1.73 -4.77 17.66
N SER A 69 1.04 -4.87 16.54
CA SER A 69 1.31 -5.90 15.55
C SER A 69 1.86 -5.29 14.26
N ALA A 70 2.85 -5.94 13.67
CA ALA A 70 3.29 -5.63 12.32
C ALA A 70 2.80 -6.74 11.38
N VAL A 71 2.42 -6.36 10.18
CA VAL A 71 1.98 -7.30 9.16
C VAL A 71 2.81 -7.09 7.93
N ARG A 72 3.45 -8.18 7.52
CA ARG A 72 4.08 -8.29 6.21
C ARG A 72 3.11 -9.01 5.27
N THR A 73 2.95 -8.45 4.08
CA THR A 73 2.15 -9.03 3.02
C THR A 73 3.01 -9.22 1.79
N ASP A 74 3.06 -10.44 1.29
CA ASP A 74 3.72 -10.76 0.03
C ASP A 74 2.62 -10.92 -1.03
N VAL A 75 2.67 -10.13 -2.09
CA VAL A 75 1.62 -10.06 -3.12
C VAL A 75 2.19 -10.44 -4.48
N THR A 76 1.39 -11.19 -5.23
CA THR A 76 1.63 -11.48 -6.64
C THR A 76 0.54 -10.80 -7.46
N LEU A 77 0.95 -9.92 -8.38
CA LEU A 77 0.05 -9.22 -9.28
C LEU A 77 -0.19 -10.03 -10.56
N ALA A 78 -1.28 -9.74 -11.28
CA ALA A 78 -1.70 -10.49 -12.47
C ALA A 78 -0.66 -10.53 -13.61
N ASN A 79 0.27 -9.56 -13.64
CA ASN A 79 1.38 -9.53 -14.60
C ASN A 79 2.64 -10.27 -14.10
N GLY A 80 2.55 -11.00 -12.99
CA GLY A 80 3.66 -11.74 -12.37
C GLY A 80 4.57 -10.90 -11.47
N THR A 81 4.30 -9.60 -11.27
CA THR A 81 5.09 -8.77 -10.34
C THR A 81 4.89 -9.25 -8.90
N ARG A 82 5.98 -9.52 -8.19
CA ARG A 82 5.94 -9.92 -6.77
C ARG A 82 6.54 -8.85 -5.86
N LEU A 83 5.76 -8.42 -4.86
CA LEU A 83 6.13 -7.37 -3.92
C LEU A 83 5.90 -7.82 -2.48
N SER A 84 6.85 -7.51 -1.60
CA SER A 84 6.67 -7.55 -0.15
C SER A 84 6.37 -6.15 0.35
N MET A 85 5.38 -6.03 1.21
CA MET A 85 4.98 -4.77 1.81
C MET A 85 4.78 -4.95 3.32
N THR A 86 5.08 -3.92 4.11
CA THR A 86 4.84 -3.93 5.55
C THR A 86 3.83 -2.86 5.96
N GLY A 87 2.94 -3.20 6.88
CA GLY A 87 2.01 -2.31 7.56
C GLY A 87 1.98 -2.61 9.06
N TYR A 88 1.39 -1.71 9.83
CA TYR A 88 1.09 -1.94 11.24
C TYR A 88 -0.39 -2.33 11.37
N TYR A 89 -0.63 -3.46 12.03
CA TYR A 89 -1.96 -3.90 12.42
C TYR A 89 -2.31 -3.27 13.76
N ILE A 90 -3.47 -2.61 13.79
CA ILE A 90 -4.07 -2.09 15.00
C ILE A 90 -5.37 -2.86 15.20
N ARG A 91 -5.70 -3.10 16.48
CA ARG A 91 -6.68 -4.08 16.93
C ARG A 91 -8.10 -3.86 16.36
N ASP A 92 -8.42 -2.65 15.92
CA ASP A 92 -9.73 -2.32 15.38
C ASP A 92 -9.76 -2.44 13.85
N GLU A 93 -10.85 -2.98 13.29
CA GLU A 93 -11.09 -3.08 11.84
C GLU A 93 -11.00 -1.73 11.11
N GLN A 94 -11.05 -0.62 11.86
CA GLN A 94 -10.95 0.74 11.35
C GLN A 94 -9.54 1.33 11.37
N ASP A 95 -8.56 0.61 11.91
CA ASP A 95 -7.20 1.12 12.10
C ASP A 95 -6.19 0.20 11.44
N TRP A 96 -5.79 0.55 10.21
CA TRP A 96 -4.67 -0.09 9.54
C TRP A 96 -3.79 0.91 8.83
N PHE A 97 -2.47 0.81 9.05
CA PHE A 97 -1.51 1.79 8.54
C PHE A 97 -0.42 1.10 7.74
N PRO A 98 -0.46 1.16 6.39
CA PRO A 98 0.70 0.75 5.61
C PRO A 98 1.86 1.66 5.97
N THR A 99 3.04 1.06 6.16
CA THR A 99 4.25 1.85 6.40
C THR A 99 4.52 2.78 5.23
N GLU A 100 5.21 3.90 5.44
CA GLU A 100 5.61 4.78 4.33
C GLU A 100 6.77 4.21 3.50
N ASN A 101 7.37 3.11 3.96
CA ASN A 101 8.47 2.45 3.25
C ASN A 101 8.03 1.98 1.86
N ALA A 102 8.91 2.07 0.87
CA ALA A 102 8.61 1.53 -0.46
C ALA A 102 8.35 0.01 -0.39
N PRO A 103 7.47 -0.55 -1.25
CA PRO A 103 7.39 -1.99 -1.43
C PRO A 103 8.75 -2.56 -1.83
N ILE A 104 9.05 -3.78 -1.39
CA ILE A 104 10.29 -4.49 -1.74
C ILE A 104 9.97 -5.46 -2.85
N HIS A 105 10.77 -5.49 -3.91
CA HIS A 105 10.65 -6.51 -4.96
C HIS A 105 11.07 -7.87 -4.42
N LEU A 106 10.26 -8.89 -4.70
CA LEU A 106 10.62 -10.28 -4.41
C LEU A 106 11.35 -10.95 -5.59
N ASP A 107 11.25 -10.36 -6.79
CA ASP A 107 11.88 -10.86 -8.01
C ASP A 107 12.67 -9.77 -8.78
N GLU A 108 13.39 -10.18 -9.81
CA GLU A 108 14.18 -9.29 -10.68
C GLU A 108 13.36 -8.45 -11.67
N THR A 109 12.06 -8.74 -11.82
CA THR A 109 11.15 -8.02 -12.74
C THR A 109 9.99 -7.38 -12.00
N CYS A 110 9.65 -6.14 -12.38
CA CYS A 110 8.48 -5.43 -11.86
C CYS A 110 7.76 -4.69 -12.99
N GLY A 111 6.48 -5.01 -13.23
CA GLY A 111 5.69 -4.40 -14.30
C GLY A 111 5.56 -2.87 -14.18
N PHE A 112 5.64 -2.33 -12.96
CA PHE A 112 5.63 -0.87 -12.75
C PHE A 112 7.01 -0.27 -13.04
N CYS A 113 8.07 -0.75 -12.37
CA CYS A 113 9.41 -0.17 -12.51
C CYS A 113 10.01 -0.41 -13.91
N ASP A 114 9.81 -1.61 -14.47
CA ASP A 114 10.39 -2.03 -15.74
C ASP A 114 9.50 -1.77 -16.95
N GLY A 115 8.19 -1.70 -16.76
CA GLY A 115 7.22 -1.40 -17.81
C GLY A 115 6.81 0.07 -17.77
N ILE A 116 5.87 0.38 -16.87
CA ILE A 116 5.17 1.67 -16.81
C ILE A 116 6.14 2.84 -16.65
N LEU A 117 7.04 2.78 -15.67
CA LEU A 117 7.93 3.89 -15.31
C LEU A 117 9.02 4.13 -16.38
N LYS A 118 9.52 3.08 -17.02
CA LYS A 118 10.42 3.22 -18.19
C LYS A 118 9.67 3.78 -19.39
N GLY A 119 8.42 3.39 -19.61
CA GLY A 119 7.53 3.95 -20.63
C GLY A 119 7.31 5.45 -20.48
N LEU A 120 7.25 5.95 -19.25
CA LEU A 120 7.17 7.38 -18.92
C LEU A 120 8.50 8.15 -19.13
N GLY A 121 9.53 7.53 -19.72
CA GLY A 121 10.81 8.17 -20.00
C GLY A 121 11.73 8.31 -18.78
N SER A 122 11.43 7.61 -17.68
CA SER A 122 12.33 7.60 -16.53
C SER A 122 13.55 6.72 -16.81
N ASN A 123 14.73 7.34 -16.81
CA ASN A 123 16.03 6.65 -16.87
C ASN A 123 16.47 6.09 -15.51
N SER A 124 15.60 6.07 -14.51
CA SER A 124 15.95 5.55 -13.19
C SER A 124 16.21 4.04 -13.29
N LYS A 125 17.49 3.65 -13.20
CA LYS A 125 17.86 2.27 -12.87
C LYS A 125 17.15 1.89 -11.57
N ARG A 126 16.41 0.79 -11.58
CA ARG A 126 15.83 0.17 -10.37
C ARG A 126 16.95 0.13 -9.31
N LYS A 127 16.77 0.84 -8.19
CA LYS A 127 17.60 0.59 -7.01
C LYS A 127 17.17 -0.79 -6.53
N GLU A 128 18.10 -1.73 -6.56
CA GLU A 128 17.87 -3.16 -6.88
C GLU A 128 16.80 -3.89 -6.06
N GLU A 129 16.35 -3.33 -4.92
CA GLU A 129 15.38 -3.94 -4.00
C GLU A 129 14.03 -3.20 -3.90
N TYR A 130 13.94 -1.88 -4.08
CA TYR A 130 12.70 -1.13 -3.78
C TYR A 130 11.88 -0.79 -5.02
N CYS A 131 10.57 -1.01 -4.92
CA CYS A 131 9.60 -0.62 -5.93
C CYS A 131 9.31 0.87 -5.87
N MET A 132 9.25 1.50 -7.04
CA MET A 132 8.91 2.91 -7.19
C MET A 132 7.40 3.15 -7.22
N LEU A 133 6.58 2.12 -6.92
CA LEU A 133 5.13 2.24 -6.85
C LEU A 133 4.75 3.31 -5.83
N PRO A 134 3.96 4.33 -6.21
CA PRO A 134 3.65 5.41 -5.28
C PRO A 134 2.81 4.92 -4.10
N PHE A 135 2.85 5.71 -3.03
CA PHE A 135 2.24 5.35 -1.76
C PHE A 135 0.72 5.10 -1.86
N LEU A 136 0.03 5.82 -2.75
CA LEU A 136 -1.42 5.65 -2.96
C LEU A 136 -1.72 4.26 -3.55
N GLU A 137 -0.97 3.83 -4.54
CA GLU A 137 -1.13 2.53 -5.18
C GLU A 137 -0.66 1.39 -4.26
N LYS A 138 0.41 1.62 -3.48
CA LYS A 138 0.80 0.71 -2.39
C LYS A 138 -0.35 0.51 -1.39
N LYS A 139 -0.99 1.59 -0.96
CA LYS A 139 -2.18 1.56 -0.08
C LYS A 139 -3.29 0.71 -0.68
N HIS A 140 -3.59 0.91 -1.96
CA HIS A 140 -4.58 0.10 -2.67
C HIS A 140 -4.27 -1.39 -2.60
N LEU A 141 -3.02 -1.80 -2.90
CA LEU A 141 -2.64 -3.21 -2.83
C LEU A 141 -2.85 -3.79 -1.43
N PHE A 142 -2.51 -3.03 -0.38
CA PHE A 142 -2.80 -3.43 1.00
C PHE A 142 -4.30 -3.62 1.26
N GLU A 143 -5.17 -2.69 0.82
CA GLU A 143 -6.61 -2.83 0.95
C GLU A 143 -7.13 -4.13 0.33
N GLN A 144 -6.62 -4.48 -0.86
CA GLN A 144 -7.03 -5.72 -1.53
C GLN A 144 -6.58 -6.96 -0.77
N VAL A 145 -5.36 -6.94 -0.19
CA VAL A 145 -4.88 -8.03 0.68
C VAL A 145 -5.75 -8.16 1.93
N LEU A 146 -6.05 -7.05 2.61
CA LEU A 146 -6.92 -7.06 3.80
C LEU A 146 -8.30 -7.61 3.51
N LYS A 147 -8.92 -7.19 2.39
CA LYS A 147 -10.22 -7.73 1.96
C LYS A 147 -10.17 -9.24 1.70
N ARG A 148 -9.09 -9.72 1.07
CA ARG A 148 -8.91 -11.15 0.75
C ARG A 148 -8.67 -12.00 1.99
N HIS A 149 -7.98 -11.46 2.99
CA HIS A 149 -7.60 -12.16 4.23
C HIS A 149 -8.41 -11.70 5.44
N HIS A 150 -9.60 -11.14 5.23
CA HIS A 150 -10.43 -10.55 6.28
C HIS A 150 -10.65 -11.52 7.45
N ASP A 151 -11.00 -12.77 7.15
CA ASP A 151 -11.23 -13.80 8.18
C ASP A 151 -9.98 -14.08 9.02
N THR A 152 -8.80 -14.08 8.40
CA THR A 152 -7.51 -14.27 9.09
C THR A 152 -7.20 -13.14 10.07
N PHE A 153 -7.68 -11.92 9.80
CA PHE A 153 -7.39 -10.74 10.61
C PHE A 153 -8.45 -10.44 11.68
N TYR A 154 -9.72 -10.82 11.44
CA TYR A 154 -10.84 -10.33 12.26
C TYR A 154 -11.78 -11.43 12.78
N ASN A 155 -11.70 -12.64 12.25
CA ASN A 155 -12.60 -13.75 12.63
C ASN A 155 -11.85 -14.94 13.28
N SER A 156 -10.59 -14.74 13.68
CA SER A 156 -9.75 -15.71 14.41
C SER A 156 -9.99 -15.71 15.91
#